data_AF-A0A2E7DCP5-F1
#
_entry.id   AF-A0A2E7DCP5-F1
#
_cell.length_a   1.000
_cell.length_b   1.000
_cell.length_c   1.000
_cell.angle_alpha   90.00
_cell.angle_beta   90.00
_cell.angle_gamma   90.00
#
_symmetry.space_group_name_H-M   'P 1'
#
loop_
_entity.id
_entity.type
_entity.pdbx_description
1 polymer ?
#
loop_
_entity_poly.entity_id
_entity_poly.type
_entity_poly.pdbx_seq_one_letter_code
_entity_poly.pdbx_strand_id
1 'polypeptide(L)'
;MRGRTLTQELIARHNPDIVAAAMAELQDYSERMLRRTIANLPDGTYHGEDQLDARTLDGLQSTIRATVTIQGEEALVDLTDSDDQVSWPINCPVASTHSAVMTVFGQIAGRRVPTNDGTYRPIRIKTRKGSVLNPQHPAPVRGRMASAYRTRRQASPWSGDTEPNLSGGKRLY
;
A
#
# COMPACT_ATOMS: atom_id res chain seq x y z
N MET A 1 -17.94 20.26 -13.91
CA MET A 1 -17.31 19.35 -12.92
C MET A 1 -18.18 19.28 -11.68
N ARG A 2 -18.85 18.15 -11.42
CA ARG A 2 -19.85 17.99 -10.35
C ARG A 2 -19.26 18.08 -8.93
N GLY A 3 -18.01 17.65 -8.72
CA GLY A 3 -17.37 17.66 -7.40
C GLY A 3 -17.15 19.06 -6.81
N ARG A 4 -16.74 20.02 -7.65
CA ARG A 4 -16.61 21.44 -7.25
C ARG A 4 -17.95 22.01 -6.78
N THR A 5 -19.00 21.80 -7.58
CA THR A 5 -20.35 22.30 -7.29
C THR A 5 -20.87 21.76 -5.96
N LEU A 6 -20.77 20.44 -5.73
CA LEU A 6 -21.23 19.82 -4.49
C LEU A 6 -20.47 20.34 -3.26
N THR A 7 -19.17 20.58 -3.39
CA THR A 7 -18.35 21.15 -2.31
C THR A 7 -18.78 22.59 -1.98
N GLN A 8 -19.03 23.40 -3.01
CA GLN A 8 -19.53 24.78 -2.82
C GLN A 8 -20.91 24.81 -2.16
N GLU A 9 -21.81 23.90 -2.52
CA GLU A 9 -23.11 23.77 -1.86
C GLU A 9 -22.98 23.36 -0.39
N LEU A 10 -22.06 22.46 -0.06
CA LEU A 10 -21.80 22.03 1.32
C LEU A 10 -21.32 23.21 2.18
N ILE A 11 -20.38 24.00 1.64
CA ILE A 11 -19.83 25.21 2.28
C ILE A 11 -20.94 26.24 2.49
N ALA A 12 -21.80 26.47 1.49
CA ALA A 12 -22.90 27.43 1.59
C ALA A 12 -23.93 27.04 2.67
N ARG A 13 -24.14 25.73 2.92
CA ARG A 13 -25.07 25.24 3.94
C ARG A 13 -24.50 25.22 5.36
N HIS A 14 -23.19 24.98 5.51
CA HIS A 14 -22.60 24.64 6.81
C HIS A 14 -21.42 25.51 7.25
N ASN A 15 -21.04 26.57 6.51
CA ASN A 15 -19.82 27.38 6.73
C ASN A 15 -18.52 26.61 6.39
N PRO A 16 -17.54 27.27 5.71
CA PRO A 16 -16.26 26.65 5.34
C PRO A 16 -15.47 26.03 6.50
N ASP A 17 -15.48 26.64 7.69
CA ASP A 17 -14.70 26.17 8.85
C ASP A 17 -15.19 24.81 9.35
N ILE A 18 -16.52 24.62 9.38
CA ILE A 18 -17.15 23.35 9.76
C ILE A 18 -16.84 22.28 8.72
N VAL A 19 -16.89 22.63 7.43
CA VAL A 19 -16.56 21.70 6.34
C VAL A 19 -15.09 21.27 6.41
N ALA A 20 -14.18 22.21 6.65
CA ALA A 20 -12.75 21.92 6.81
C ALA A 20 -12.49 21.03 8.03
N ALA A 21 -13.11 21.34 9.18
CA ALA A 21 -13.01 20.52 10.39
C ALA A 21 -13.55 19.10 10.15
N ALA A 22 -14.68 18.96 9.45
CA ALA A 22 -15.23 17.65 9.10
C ALA A 22 -14.32 16.86 8.16
N MET A 23 -13.66 17.50 7.18
CA MET A 23 -12.68 16.85 6.32
C MET A 23 -11.44 16.37 7.09
N ALA A 24 -10.95 17.17 8.05
CA ALA A 24 -9.85 16.77 8.92
C ALA A 24 -10.25 15.58 9.80
N GLU A 25 -11.43 15.65 10.43
CA GLU A 25 -11.95 14.58 11.26
C GLU A 25 -12.18 13.28 10.47
N LEU A 26 -12.56 13.35 9.19
CA LEU A 26 -12.65 12.16 8.33
C LEU A 26 -11.28 11.49 8.10
N GLN A 27 -10.19 12.26 8.03
CA GLN A 27 -8.84 11.69 7.96
C GLN A 27 -8.46 11.04 9.29
N ASP A 28 -8.68 11.73 10.41
CA ASP A 28 -8.34 11.22 11.73
C ASP A 28 -9.18 9.99 12.09
N TYR A 29 -10.44 9.95 11.67
CA TYR A 29 -11.30 8.77 11.79
C TYR A 29 -10.75 7.59 11.00
N SER A 30 -10.38 7.79 9.73
CA SER A 30 -9.76 6.74 8.91
C SER A 30 -8.46 6.21 9.50
N GLU A 31 -7.62 7.10 10.05
CA GLU A 31 -6.40 6.71 10.76
C GLU A 31 -6.71 5.80 11.95
N ARG A 32 -7.62 6.23 12.84
CA ARG A 32 -8.03 5.44 14.02
C ARG A 32 -8.60 4.08 13.63
N MET A 33 -9.36 4.01 12.53
CA MET A 33 -9.87 2.73 12.05
C MET A 33 -8.76 1.81 11.58
N LEU A 34 -7.79 2.29 10.80
CA LEU A 34 -6.71 1.42 10.34
C LEU A 34 -5.79 1.00 11.50
N ARG A 35 -5.44 1.91 12.42
CA ARG A 35 -4.66 1.60 13.63
C ARG A 35 -5.28 0.43 14.40
N ARG A 36 -6.61 0.46 14.61
CA ARG A 36 -7.35 -0.66 15.24
C ARG A 36 -7.28 -1.95 14.43
N THR A 37 -7.33 -1.88 13.11
CA THR A 37 -7.17 -3.06 12.25
C THR A 37 -5.77 -3.65 12.41
N ILE A 38 -4.73 -2.83 12.38
CA ILE A 38 -3.34 -3.26 12.54
C ILE A 38 -3.12 -3.88 13.93
N ALA A 39 -3.68 -3.31 14.98
CA ALA A 39 -3.58 -3.83 16.35
C ALA A 39 -4.20 -5.23 16.55
N ASN A 40 -5.02 -5.70 15.61
CA ASN A 40 -5.54 -7.09 15.63
C ASN A 40 -4.62 -8.08 14.90
N LEU A 41 -3.60 -7.60 14.19
CA LEU A 41 -2.59 -8.45 13.58
C LEU A 41 -1.55 -8.82 14.65
N PRO A 42 -0.96 -10.03 14.59
CA PRO A 42 0.12 -10.36 15.50
C PRO A 42 1.35 -9.48 15.24
N ASP A 43 1.95 -8.98 16.32
CA ASP A 43 3.24 -8.31 16.25
C ASP A 43 4.31 -9.29 15.74
N GLY A 44 5.19 -8.78 14.90
CA GLY A 44 6.25 -9.59 14.32
C GLY A 44 6.82 -9.02 13.02
N THR A 45 7.84 -9.71 12.52
CA THR A 45 8.48 -9.40 11.25
C THR A 45 8.24 -10.53 10.27
N TYR A 46 7.71 -10.18 9.11
CA TYR A 46 7.31 -11.08 8.03
C TYR A 46 8.13 -10.78 6.79
N HIS A 47 8.53 -11.81 6.06
CA HIS A 47 9.35 -11.68 4.85
C HIS A 47 8.63 -12.29 3.65
N GLY A 48 8.70 -11.59 2.52
CA GLY A 48 8.21 -12.08 1.24
C GLY A 48 9.18 -11.74 0.11
N GLU A 49 9.41 -12.69 -0.79
CA GLU A 49 10.30 -12.54 -1.95
C GLU A 49 9.64 -13.14 -3.20
N ASP A 50 9.50 -12.36 -4.27
CA ASP A 50 8.95 -12.84 -5.55
C ASP A 50 9.77 -12.31 -6.73
N GLN A 51 9.88 -13.13 -7.78
CA GLN A 51 10.58 -12.76 -9.00
C GLN A 51 9.61 -12.22 -10.06
N LEU A 52 10.09 -11.30 -10.88
CA LEU A 52 9.37 -10.83 -12.06
C LEU A 52 9.58 -11.81 -13.22
N ASP A 53 8.48 -12.27 -13.81
CA ASP A 53 8.51 -13.19 -14.96
C ASP A 53 9.13 -12.56 -16.21
N ALA A 54 9.17 -11.23 -16.28
CA ALA A 54 9.76 -10.51 -17.39
C ALA A 54 11.29 -10.58 -17.29
N ARG A 55 11.91 -11.30 -18.23
CA ARG A 55 13.35 -11.21 -18.47
C ARG A 55 13.67 -9.88 -19.12
N THR A 56 14.68 -9.20 -18.60
CA THR A 56 15.27 -8.02 -19.23
C THR A 56 16.04 -8.42 -20.50
N LEU A 57 16.50 -7.45 -21.29
CA LEU A 57 17.25 -7.70 -22.54
C LEU A 57 18.55 -8.52 -22.31
N ASP A 58 19.12 -8.42 -21.12
CA ASP A 58 20.29 -9.13 -20.60
C ASP A 58 19.93 -10.45 -19.88
N GLY A 59 18.65 -10.85 -19.88
CA GLY A 59 18.20 -12.14 -19.36
C GLY A 59 18.04 -12.21 -17.84
N LEU A 60 18.24 -11.11 -17.11
CA LEU A 60 18.07 -11.05 -15.66
C LEU A 60 16.59 -11.02 -15.28
N GLN A 61 16.28 -11.66 -14.16
CA GLN A 61 14.98 -11.55 -13.48
C GLN A 61 15.16 -10.64 -12.27
N SER A 62 14.34 -9.60 -12.17
CA SER A 62 14.34 -8.74 -10.98
C SER A 62 13.51 -9.34 -9.88
N THR A 63 14.04 -9.29 -8.66
CA THR A 63 13.43 -9.81 -7.45
C THR A 63 12.92 -8.66 -6.59
N ILE A 64 11.67 -8.80 -6.13
CA ILE A 64 11.05 -7.90 -5.16
C ILE A 64 11.11 -8.56 -3.80
N ARG A 65 11.69 -7.86 -2.83
CA ARG A 65 11.80 -8.27 -1.43
C ARG A 65 11.04 -7.29 -0.55
N ALA A 66 10.24 -7.83 0.35
CA ALA A 66 9.49 -7.07 1.33
C ALA A 66 9.72 -7.63 2.72
N THR A 67 10.03 -6.75 3.67
CA THR A 67 10.04 -7.02 5.09
C THR A 67 8.94 -6.19 5.74
N VAL A 68 7.91 -6.84 6.28
CA VAL A 68 6.79 -6.18 6.95
C VAL A 68 6.94 -6.38 8.45
N THR A 69 7.06 -5.29 9.19
CA THR A 69 7.09 -5.31 10.67
C THR A 69 5.79 -4.71 11.19
N ILE A 70 5.05 -5.50 11.96
CA ILE A 70 3.88 -5.05 12.71
C ILE A 70 4.29 -4.86 14.16
N GLN A 71 3.96 -3.70 14.72
CA GLN A 71 4.23 -3.39 16.12
C GLN A 71 3.08 -2.53 16.67
N GLY A 72 2.25 -3.14 17.51
CA GLY A 72 1.05 -2.52 18.05
C GLY A 72 0.10 -2.08 16.94
N GLU A 73 -0.08 -0.77 16.79
CA GLU A 73 -1.01 -0.18 15.81
C GLU A 73 -0.31 0.38 14.55
N GLU A 74 0.97 0.09 14.37
CA GLU A 74 1.78 0.59 13.26
C GLU A 74 2.38 -0.54 12.41
N ALA A 75 2.58 -0.24 11.13
CA ALA A 75 3.21 -1.15 10.19
C ALA A 75 4.38 -0.47 9.46
N LEU A 76 5.54 -1.13 9.43
CA LEU A 76 6.66 -0.76 8.59
C LEU A 76 6.79 -1.76 7.45
N VAL A 77 6.74 -1.27 6.21
CA VAL A 77 6.99 -2.06 4.99
C VAL A 77 8.31 -1.61 4.40
N ASP A 78 9.32 -2.45 4.52
CA ASP A 78 10.65 -2.21 3.99
C ASP A 78 10.87 -2.94 2.67
N LEU A 79 11.13 -2.18 1.61
CA LEU A 79 11.36 -2.65 0.25
C LEU A 79 12.77 -2.31 -0.24
N THR A 80 13.69 -1.88 0.64
CA THR A 80 15.03 -1.42 0.24
C THR A 80 15.89 -2.50 -0.37
N ASP A 81 15.63 -3.76 -0.02
CA ASP A 81 16.38 -4.93 -0.46
C ASP A 81 15.90 -5.49 -1.81
N SER A 82 14.92 -4.85 -2.43
CA SER A 82 14.54 -5.17 -3.82
C SER A 82 15.66 -4.81 -4.80
N ASP A 83 15.71 -5.54 -5.91
CA ASP A 83 16.77 -5.40 -6.91
C ASP A 83 16.82 -4.01 -7.55
N ASP A 84 17.93 -3.72 -8.22
CA ASP A 84 18.14 -2.48 -8.95
C ASP A 84 17.15 -2.29 -10.10
N GLN A 85 16.93 -1.03 -10.48
CA GLN A 85 16.14 -0.69 -11.65
C GLN A 85 16.77 -1.29 -12.92
N VAL A 86 15.94 -1.63 -13.89
CA VAL A 86 16.35 -2.31 -15.13
C VAL A 86 16.05 -1.47 -16.36
N SER A 87 16.70 -1.78 -17.48
CA SER A 87 16.48 -1.14 -18.79
C SER A 87 15.19 -1.62 -19.50
N TRP A 88 14.26 -2.24 -18.77
CA TRP A 88 13.00 -2.81 -19.25
C TRP A 88 11.80 -2.14 -18.57
N PRO A 89 10.62 -1.98 -19.20
CA PRO A 89 9.56 -1.11 -18.70
C PRO A 89 8.82 -1.61 -17.43
N ILE A 90 9.39 -2.56 -16.69
CA ILE A 90 8.80 -3.15 -15.48
C ILE A 90 9.09 -2.36 -14.20
N ASN A 91 9.97 -1.35 -14.22
CA ASN A 91 10.23 -0.54 -13.04
C ASN A 91 8.97 0.17 -12.53
N CYS A 92 8.83 0.25 -11.21
CA CYS A 92 7.68 0.80 -10.52
C CYS A 92 8.02 2.14 -9.86
N PRO A 93 7.48 3.28 -10.34
CA PRO A 93 7.63 4.57 -9.67
C PRO A 93 7.15 4.50 -8.22
N VAL A 94 7.83 5.22 -7.33
CA VAL A 94 7.57 5.19 -5.88
C VAL A 94 6.10 5.39 -5.51
N ALA A 95 5.37 6.26 -6.21
CA ALA A 95 3.94 6.48 -5.98
C ALA A 95 3.09 5.22 -6.27
N SER A 96 3.44 4.47 -7.32
CA SER A 96 2.77 3.19 -7.64
C SER A 96 3.16 2.09 -6.65
N THR A 97 4.41 2.07 -6.20
CA THR A 97 4.88 1.18 -5.12
C THR A 97 4.10 1.43 -3.83
N HIS A 98 3.97 2.70 -3.41
CA HIS A 98 3.19 3.09 -2.23
C HIS A 98 1.72 2.67 -2.38
N SER A 99 1.11 2.95 -3.52
CA SER A 99 -0.27 2.54 -3.80
C SER A 99 -0.48 1.03 -3.72
N ALA A 100 0.48 0.23 -4.21
CA ALA A 100 0.42 -1.23 -4.14
C ALA A 100 0.41 -1.73 -2.69
N VAL A 101 1.29 -1.18 -1.84
CA VAL A 101 1.35 -1.49 -0.40
C VAL A 101 0.07 -1.04 0.30
N MET A 102 -0.37 0.19 0.07
CA MET A 102 -1.59 0.75 0.64
C MET A 102 -2.84 -0.09 0.33
N THR A 103 -2.89 -0.70 -0.85
CA THR A 103 -3.98 -1.60 -1.25
C THR A 103 -4.04 -2.85 -0.37
N VAL A 104 -2.89 -3.39 0.06
CA VAL A 104 -2.85 -4.55 0.96
C VAL A 104 -3.51 -4.23 2.29
N PHE A 105 -3.11 -3.13 2.93
CA PHE A 105 -3.71 -2.71 4.20
C PHE A 105 -5.18 -2.31 4.05
N GLY A 106 -5.56 -1.70 2.93
CA GLY A 106 -6.96 -1.43 2.62
C GLY A 106 -7.80 -2.71 2.49
N GLN A 107 -7.24 -3.79 1.93
CA GLN A 107 -7.90 -5.10 1.86
C GLN A 107 -8.07 -5.72 3.25
N ILE A 108 -7.04 -5.66 4.11
CA ILE A 108 -7.10 -6.14 5.50
C ILE A 108 -8.15 -5.36 6.30
N ALA A 109 -8.21 -4.03 6.12
CA ALA A 109 -9.15 -3.15 6.79
C ALA A 109 -10.61 -3.34 6.32
N GLY A 110 -10.80 -3.89 5.12
CA GLY A 110 -12.10 -4.16 4.53
C GLY A 110 -12.88 -2.90 4.15
N ARG A 111 -14.13 -3.09 3.70
CA ARG A 111 -14.99 -2.02 3.15
C ARG A 111 -15.44 -0.94 4.15
N ARG A 112 -15.04 -1.04 5.42
CA ARG A 112 -15.48 -0.12 6.48
C ARG A 112 -14.57 1.08 6.65
N VAL A 113 -13.31 1.01 6.22
CA VAL A 113 -12.36 2.12 6.36
C VAL A 113 -12.43 3.03 5.13
N PRO A 114 -12.77 4.32 5.29
CA PRO A 114 -12.76 5.26 4.18
C PRO A 114 -11.36 5.37 3.59
N THR A 115 -11.24 5.49 2.27
CA THR A 115 -9.96 5.68 1.59
C THR A 115 -9.62 7.17 1.52
N ASN A 116 -8.66 7.61 2.32
CA ASN A 116 -8.09 8.95 2.29
C ASN A 116 -6.65 8.92 2.84
N ASP A 117 -5.96 10.05 2.86
CA ASP A 117 -4.56 10.12 3.34
C ASP A 117 -4.42 9.75 4.82
N GLY A 118 -5.46 9.98 5.63
CA GLY A 118 -5.49 9.57 7.04
C GLY A 118 -5.36 8.06 7.22
N THR A 119 -5.97 7.29 6.32
CA THR A 119 -5.88 5.82 6.31
C THR A 119 -4.44 5.32 6.27
N TYR A 120 -3.51 6.07 5.69
CA TYR A 120 -2.15 5.57 5.47
C TYR A 120 -1.12 6.09 6.48
N ARG A 121 -1.52 6.98 7.38
CA ARG A 121 -0.65 7.53 8.43
C ARG A 121 0.03 6.49 9.33
N PRO A 122 -0.59 5.35 9.71
CA PRO A 122 0.08 4.34 10.54
C PRO A 122 0.95 3.36 9.73
N ILE A 123 1.08 3.55 8.40
CA ILE A 123 1.92 2.72 7.53
C ILE A 123 3.14 3.52 7.09
N ARG A 124 4.33 3.05 7.48
CA ARG A 124 5.59 3.57 6.96
C ARG A 124 6.09 2.68 5.83
N ILE A 125 6.43 3.27 4.69
CA ILE A 125 6.97 2.55 3.53
C ILE A 125 8.38 3.05 3.26
N LYS A 126 9.35 2.13 3.17
CA LYS A 126 10.73 2.43 2.78
C LYS A 126 11.04 1.82 1.42
N THR A 127 11.76 2.58 0.60
CA THR A 127 12.28 2.13 -0.69
C THR A 127 13.70 2.67 -0.87
N ARG A 128 14.49 2.01 -1.73
CA ARG A 128 15.83 2.46 -2.11
C ARG A 128 15.77 3.16 -3.46
N LYS A 129 16.19 4.43 -3.54
CA LYS A 129 16.32 5.13 -4.82
C LYS A 129 17.25 4.35 -5.76
N GLY A 130 16.86 4.20 -7.02
CA GLY A 130 17.58 3.37 -7.99
C GLY A 130 17.17 1.90 -8.01
N SER A 131 16.26 1.46 -7.13
CA SER A 131 15.69 0.11 -7.18
C SER A 131 14.56 0.01 -8.22
N VAL A 132 14.19 -1.23 -8.54
CA VAL A 132 13.02 -1.55 -9.37
C VAL A 132 11.71 -0.99 -8.80
N LEU A 133 11.66 -0.63 -7.51
CA LEU A 133 10.49 -0.06 -6.83
C LEU A 133 10.59 1.43 -6.52
N ASN A 134 11.71 2.07 -6.87
CA ASN A 134 11.90 3.52 -6.83
C ASN A 134 12.96 3.94 -7.87
N PRO A 135 12.64 3.78 -9.17
CA PRO A 135 13.57 4.01 -10.26
C PRO A 135 13.85 5.50 -10.45
N GLN A 136 15.02 5.79 -10.99
CA GLN A 136 15.45 7.09 -11.46
C GLN A 136 15.45 7.14 -12.99
N HIS A 137 15.20 8.32 -13.54
CA HIS A 137 15.39 8.58 -14.96
C HIS A 137 16.81 8.13 -15.39
N PRO A 138 17.00 7.43 -16.53
CA PRO A 138 16.04 7.20 -17.63
C PRO A 138 15.31 5.84 -17.60
N ALA A 139 15.21 5.15 -16.46
CA ALA A 139 14.57 3.83 -16.45
C ALA A 139 13.09 3.87 -16.92
N PRO A 140 12.68 2.97 -17.82
CA PRO A 140 11.31 2.93 -18.33
C PRO A 140 10.34 2.33 -17.30
N VAL A 141 9.12 2.87 -17.23
CA VAL A 141 8.13 2.56 -16.17
C VAL A 141 6.73 2.19 -16.69
N ARG A 142 6.56 2.05 -18.01
CA ARG A 142 5.23 1.89 -18.64
C ARG A 142 4.49 0.63 -18.17
N GLY A 143 5.23 -0.47 -17.95
CA GLY A 143 4.75 -1.78 -17.52
C GLY A 143 4.78 -2.02 -16.00
N ARG A 144 4.89 -0.96 -15.19
CA ARG A 144 4.99 -1.01 -13.70
C ARG A 144 3.98 -1.91 -12.98
N MET A 145 2.81 -2.18 -13.58
CA MET A 145 1.78 -3.02 -12.98
C MET A 145 2.32 -4.42 -12.65
N ALA A 146 3.24 -4.94 -13.47
CA ALA A 146 3.91 -6.19 -13.20
C ALA A 146 4.54 -6.19 -11.79
N SER A 147 5.40 -5.21 -11.52
CA SER A 147 6.07 -5.03 -10.23
C SER A 147 5.10 -4.72 -9.11
N ALA A 148 4.13 -3.83 -9.33
CA ALA A 148 3.12 -3.48 -8.34
C ALA A 148 2.32 -4.70 -7.83
N TYR A 149 1.96 -5.64 -8.72
CA TYR A 149 1.25 -6.86 -8.32
C TYR A 149 2.10 -7.79 -7.45
N ARG A 150 3.40 -7.92 -7.72
CA ARG A 150 4.31 -8.72 -6.88
C ARG A 150 4.58 -8.04 -5.54
N THR A 151 4.77 -6.72 -5.52
CA THR A 151 4.86 -5.94 -4.28
C THR A 151 3.63 -6.15 -3.41
N ARG A 152 2.42 -6.10 -3.98
CA ARG A 152 1.18 -6.37 -3.24
C ARG A 152 1.17 -7.77 -2.60
N ARG A 153 1.66 -8.77 -3.32
CA ARG A 153 1.73 -10.15 -2.80
C ARG A 153 2.71 -10.24 -1.63
N GLN A 154 3.89 -9.64 -1.73
CA GLN A 154 4.93 -9.78 -0.71
C GLN A 154 4.79 -8.82 0.46
N ALA A 155 4.08 -7.70 0.28
CA ALA A 155 3.69 -6.83 1.38
C ALA A 155 2.51 -7.41 2.20
N SER A 156 1.92 -8.54 1.79
CA SER A 156 0.96 -9.27 2.62
C SER A 156 1.73 -10.27 3.50
N PRO A 157 1.69 -10.15 4.84
CA PRO A 157 2.31 -11.11 5.76
C PRO A 157 1.83 -12.56 5.59
N TRP A 158 0.67 -12.73 4.94
CA TRP A 158 -0.11 -13.96 4.88
C TRP A 158 -0.14 -14.57 3.47
N SER A 159 0.80 -14.21 2.61
CA SER A 159 0.83 -14.64 1.20
C SER A 159 1.31 -16.08 0.97
N GLY A 160 1.59 -16.84 2.04
CA GLY A 160 1.71 -18.31 2.05
C GLY A 160 0.43 -19.00 2.53
N ASP A 161 0.43 -20.34 2.64
CA ASP A 161 -0.73 -21.20 3.00
C ASP A 161 -1.36 -20.94 4.40
N THR A 162 -0.98 -19.85 5.06
CA THR A 162 -1.41 -19.45 6.40
C THR A 162 -2.11 -18.10 6.35
N GLU A 163 -3.27 -18.04 5.69
CA GLU A 163 -4.22 -16.95 5.97
C GLU A 163 -4.72 -17.10 7.42
N PRO A 164 -4.53 -16.09 8.27
CA PRO A 164 -5.10 -16.08 9.60
C PRO A 164 -6.59 -15.89 9.44
N ASN A 165 -7.34 -16.65 10.22
CA ASN A 165 -8.79 -16.57 10.22
C ASN A 165 -9.26 -15.24 10.84
N LEU A 166 -9.27 -14.15 10.06
CA LEU A 166 -9.71 -12.83 10.48
C LEU A 166 -11.24 -12.68 10.51
N SER A 167 -11.98 -13.72 10.13
CA SER A 167 -13.42 -13.83 10.32
C SER A 167 -13.70 -15.00 11.26
N GLY A 168 -14.31 -14.76 12.42
CA GLY A 168 -14.80 -15.85 13.29
C GLY A 168 -15.91 -16.72 12.66
N GLY A 169 -16.01 -16.81 11.33
CA GLY A 169 -16.96 -17.63 10.59
C GLY A 169 -16.27 -18.85 9.99
N LYS A 170 -16.76 -20.04 10.34
CA LYS A 170 -16.33 -21.32 9.77
C LYS A 170 -16.39 -21.27 8.23
N ARG A 171 -15.32 -21.76 7.57
CA ARG A 171 -15.31 -22.03 6.12
C ARG A 171 -16.50 -22.92 5.76
N LEU A 172 -17.33 -22.46 4.83
CA LEU A 172 -18.21 -23.34 4.08
C LEU A 172 -17.48 -23.68 2.77
N TYR A 173 -17.49 -24.98 2.46
CA TYR A 173 -16.86 -25.63 1.32
C TYR A 173 -17.11 -24.94 -0.02
#